data_AF-A0A7L2DQR8-F1
#
_entry.id   AF-A0A7L2DQR8-F1
#
_cell.length_a   1.000
_cell.length_b   1.000
_cell.length_c   1.000
_cell.angle_alpha   90.00
_cell.angle_beta   90.00
_cell.angle_gamma   90.00
#
_symmetry.space_group_name_H-M   'P 1'
#
loop_
_entity.id
_entity.type
_entity.pdbx_description
1 polymer ?
#
loop_
_entity_poly.entity_id
_entity_poly.type
_entity_poly.pdbx_seq_one_letter_code
_entity_poly.pdbx_strand_id
1 'polypeptide(L)'
;IPLLRRALALSKRPLLLFASPWTAPAWIKSNGDVRGKGALKGKAGDKYHKTWANYFIKFLDEYAKHNVTFWAVTAQNEPLAGLFTPPQAPTIAFTAAQQRDFIAQDLGPALARSPHRTRLLMLDDQRIHLPHWAKVVLGNATAARYVAGLAVHWYLDAIVPPGCSLEATHKLFPDHFLLYTEACTGFFMF
;
A
#
# COMPACT_ATOMS: atom_id res chain seq x y z
N ILE A 1 19.63 1.84 4.91
CA ILE A 1 20.18 2.75 3.86
C ILE A 1 21.53 2.27 3.28
N PRO A 2 22.59 1.94 4.06
CA PRO A 2 23.89 1.57 3.48
C PRO A 2 23.84 0.38 2.51
N LEU A 3 23.08 -0.66 2.84
CA LEU A 3 22.91 -1.82 1.95
C LEU A 3 22.17 -1.47 0.65
N LEU A 4 21.15 -0.59 0.71
CA LEU A 4 20.45 -0.12 -0.49
C LEU A 4 21.42 0.61 -1.43
N ARG A 5 22.29 1.48 -0.88
CA ARG A 5 23.30 2.19 -1.67
C ARG A 5 24.30 1.22 -2.32
N ARG A 6 24.71 0.16 -1.61
CA ARG A 6 25.56 -0.89 -2.18
C ARG A 6 24.85 -1.63 -3.32
N ALA A 7 23.59 -2.01 -3.14
CA ALA A 7 22.81 -2.68 -4.20
C ALA A 7 22.65 -1.78 -5.44
N LEU A 8 22.34 -0.50 -5.24
CA LEU A 8 22.24 0.49 -6.32
C LEU A 8 23.56 0.66 -7.08
N ALA A 9 24.70 0.72 -6.38
CA ALA A 9 26.02 0.86 -7.00
C ALA A 9 26.47 -0.38 -7.78
N LEU A 10 26.01 -1.57 -7.38
CA LEU A 10 26.35 -2.84 -8.03
C LEU A 10 25.46 -3.17 -9.23
N SER A 11 24.27 -2.57 -9.31
CA SER A 11 23.32 -2.87 -10.38
C SER A 11 23.71 -2.22 -11.70
N LYS A 12 23.73 -3.02 -12.78
CA LYS A 12 23.89 -2.52 -14.15
C LYS A 12 22.63 -1.87 -14.72
N ARG A 13 21.49 -2.03 -14.05
CA ARG A 13 20.19 -1.49 -14.44
C ARG A 13 19.68 -0.54 -13.35
N PRO A 14 18.95 0.53 -13.69
CA PRO A 14 18.27 1.34 -12.69
C PRO A 14 17.35 0.46 -11.82
N LEU A 15 17.54 0.48 -10.50
CA LEU A 15 16.64 -0.23 -9.57
C LEU A 15 15.48 0.69 -9.21
N LEU A 16 14.26 0.18 -9.35
CA LEU A 16 13.05 0.86 -8.91
C LEU A 16 12.75 0.44 -7.47
N LEU A 17 12.85 1.39 -6.54
CA LEU A 17 12.52 1.14 -5.14
C LEU A 17 11.03 1.39 -4.91
N PHE A 18 10.37 0.53 -4.14
CA PHE A 18 9.06 0.85 -3.57
C PHE A 18 9.07 0.64 -2.05
N ALA A 19 8.12 1.24 -1.36
CA ALA A 19 7.96 1.10 0.08
C ALA A 19 6.49 0.89 0.48
N SER A 20 6.29 0.05 1.50
CA SER A 20 4.99 -0.27 2.07
C SER A 20 5.06 -0.10 3.59
N PRO A 21 4.11 0.60 4.25
CA PRO A 21 4.08 0.64 5.70
C PRO A 21 3.27 -0.54 6.27
N TRP A 22 3.77 -1.14 7.35
CA TRP A 22 3.03 -2.17 8.10
C TRP A 22 2.10 -1.56 9.14
N THR A 23 2.52 -0.50 9.82
CA THR A 23 1.69 0.12 10.87
C THR A 23 1.98 1.59 11.05
N ALA A 24 1.00 2.29 11.60
CA ALA A 24 1.10 3.68 11.99
C ALA A 24 1.57 3.85 13.46
N PRO A 25 2.04 5.03 13.86
CA PRO A 25 2.32 5.33 15.26
C PRO A 25 1.14 5.01 16.18
N ALA A 26 1.41 4.34 17.30
CA ALA A 26 0.39 3.87 18.25
C ALA A 26 -0.66 4.93 18.62
N TRP A 27 -0.23 6.19 18.83
CA TRP A 27 -1.12 7.26 19.28
C TRP A 27 -2.18 7.68 18.25
N ILE A 28 -1.99 7.40 16.95
CA ILE A 28 -3.01 7.61 15.90
C ILE A 28 -3.85 6.38 15.59
N LYS A 29 -3.55 5.23 16.21
CA LYS A 29 -4.31 3.99 16.02
C LYS A 29 -5.41 3.83 17.07
N SER A 30 -6.54 3.25 16.68
CA SER A 30 -7.71 3.03 17.54
C SER A 30 -7.41 2.17 18.77
N ASN A 31 -6.44 1.27 18.68
CA ASN A 31 -6.03 0.37 19.76
C ASN A 31 -4.86 0.89 20.61
N GLY A 32 -4.23 2.00 20.23
CA GLY A 32 -3.10 2.56 20.99
C GLY A 32 -1.83 1.69 20.98
N ASP A 33 -1.71 0.70 20.08
CA ASP A 33 -0.54 -0.19 19.97
C ASP A 33 -0.15 -0.33 18.48
N VAL A 34 1.14 -0.38 18.19
CA VAL A 34 1.68 -0.61 16.84
C VAL A 34 1.34 -2.01 16.32
N ARG A 35 1.01 -2.96 17.21
CA ARG A 35 0.65 -4.34 16.89
C ARG A 35 -0.85 -4.57 16.98
N GLY A 36 -1.28 -5.70 16.44
CA GLY A 36 -2.63 -6.23 16.58
C GLY A 36 -3.69 -5.38 15.87
N LYS A 37 -4.95 -5.78 16.05
CA LYS A 37 -6.09 -5.20 15.35
C LYS A 37 -6.32 -3.75 15.74
N GLY A 38 -6.12 -2.84 14.79
CA GLY A 38 -6.41 -1.42 14.94
C GLY A 38 -6.50 -0.73 13.58
N ALA A 39 -7.29 0.33 13.51
CA ALA A 39 -7.38 1.21 12.34
C ALA A 39 -6.85 2.61 12.72
N LEU A 40 -6.73 3.51 11.74
CA LEU A 40 -6.54 4.93 12.07
C LEU A 40 -7.74 5.44 12.87
N LYS A 41 -7.49 6.29 13.86
CA LYS A 41 -8.55 7.03 14.55
C LYS A 41 -9.28 7.95 13.58
N GLY A 42 -10.57 8.13 13.82
CA GLY A 42 -11.41 9.07 13.09
C GLY A 42 -11.65 8.65 11.63
N LYS A 43 -11.58 9.60 10.69
CA LYS A 43 -11.94 9.38 9.28
C LYS A 43 -11.07 10.18 8.33
N ALA A 44 -11.01 9.75 7.06
CA ALA A 44 -10.31 10.47 6.01
C ALA A 44 -10.67 11.98 5.99
N GLY A 45 -9.67 12.81 5.72
CA GLY A 45 -9.73 14.27 5.78
C GLY A 45 -9.50 14.88 7.17
N ASP A 46 -9.47 14.07 8.23
CA ASP A 46 -9.23 14.54 9.59
C ASP A 46 -7.73 14.67 9.95
N LYS A 47 -7.46 15.11 11.19
CA LYS A 47 -6.08 15.30 11.66
C LYS A 47 -5.26 14.01 11.71
N TYR A 48 -5.87 12.85 11.98
CA TYR A 48 -5.15 11.59 12.10
C TYR A 48 -4.75 11.06 10.73
N HIS A 49 -5.67 11.11 9.76
CA HIS A 49 -5.41 10.67 8.39
C HIS A 49 -4.45 11.62 7.66
N LYS A 50 -4.60 12.94 7.83
CA LYS A 50 -3.63 13.92 7.33
C LYS A 50 -2.24 13.73 7.95
N THR A 51 -2.17 13.44 9.24
CA THR A 51 -0.89 13.12 9.91
C THR A 51 -0.26 11.88 9.28
N TRP A 52 -1.06 10.84 9.03
CA TRP A 52 -0.56 9.62 8.40
C TRP A 52 -0.06 9.87 6.97
N ALA A 53 -0.81 10.61 6.14
CA ALA A 53 -0.34 11.00 4.81
C ALA A 53 0.95 11.83 4.86
N ASN A 54 1.07 12.77 5.81
CA ASN A 54 2.30 13.54 6.00
C ASN A 54 3.49 12.68 6.47
N TYR A 55 3.24 11.56 7.14
CA TYR A 55 4.28 10.61 7.52
C TYR A 55 4.93 9.97 6.28
N PHE A 56 4.15 9.64 5.23
CA PHE A 56 4.71 9.19 3.95
C PHE A 56 5.63 10.24 3.33
N ILE A 57 5.22 11.51 3.34
CA ILE A 57 6.03 12.59 2.77
C ILE A 57 7.33 12.75 3.55
N LYS A 58 7.27 12.74 4.88
CA LYS A 58 8.47 12.77 5.73
C LYS A 58 9.39 11.59 5.48
N PHE A 59 8.85 10.37 5.29
CA PHE A 59 9.65 9.21 4.93
C PHE A 59 10.40 9.43 3.61
N LEU A 60 9.71 9.93 2.58
CA LEU A 60 10.32 10.22 1.29
C LEU A 60 11.37 11.34 1.39
N ASP A 61 11.09 12.41 2.14
CA ASP A 61 12.02 13.52 2.40
C ASP A 61 13.31 13.02 3.07
N GLU A 62 13.19 12.21 4.14
CA GLU A 62 14.36 11.71 4.87
C GLU A 62 15.22 10.79 3.99
N TYR A 63 14.61 9.92 3.18
CA TYR A 63 15.37 9.09 2.25
C TYR A 63 16.01 9.91 1.11
N ALA A 64 15.35 10.97 0.63
CA ALA A 64 15.89 11.85 -0.38
C ALA A 64 17.16 12.58 0.09
N LYS A 65 17.27 12.95 1.38
CA LYS A 65 18.51 13.50 1.98
C LYS A 65 19.72 12.56 1.85
N HIS A 66 19.46 11.27 1.65
CA HIS A 66 20.48 10.25 1.46
C HIS A 66 20.64 9.82 -0.01
N ASN A 67 20.09 10.60 -0.96
CA ASN A 67 20.05 10.29 -2.39
C ASN A 67 19.36 8.95 -2.70
N VAL A 68 18.33 8.60 -1.94
CA VAL A 68 17.50 7.42 -2.19
C VAL A 68 16.08 7.89 -2.50
N THR A 69 15.63 7.62 -3.73
CA THR A 69 14.29 7.99 -4.20
C THR A 69 13.46 6.74 -4.45
N PHE A 70 12.14 6.84 -4.21
CA PHE A 70 11.21 5.75 -4.43
C PHE A 70 10.44 5.93 -5.72
N TRP A 71 10.38 4.87 -6.52
CA TRP A 71 9.50 4.78 -7.68
C TRP A 71 8.04 4.71 -7.27
N ALA A 72 7.73 3.96 -6.21
CA ALA A 72 6.36 3.81 -5.74
C ALA A 72 6.26 3.68 -4.21
N VAL A 73 5.06 3.89 -3.69
CA VAL A 73 4.63 3.49 -2.35
C VAL A 73 3.31 2.74 -2.44
N THR A 74 3.07 1.81 -1.53
CA THR A 74 1.74 1.21 -1.38
C THR A 74 0.96 1.94 -0.29
N ALA A 75 -0.37 1.98 -0.42
CA ALA A 75 -1.21 2.70 0.54
C ALA A 75 -1.14 2.11 1.97
N GLN A 76 -0.96 0.79 2.05
CA GLN A 76 -0.84 0.02 3.29
C GLN A 76 -0.45 -1.41 2.95
N ASN A 77 0.53 -2.00 3.64
CA ASN A 77 0.79 -3.44 3.55
C ASN A 77 -0.37 -4.22 4.17
N GLU A 78 -0.95 -5.13 3.41
CA GLU A 78 -2.02 -6.05 3.83
C GLU A 78 -3.11 -5.39 4.68
N PRO A 79 -3.88 -4.43 4.12
CA PRO A 79 -4.92 -3.69 4.84
C PRO A 79 -5.99 -4.57 5.49
N LEU A 80 -6.17 -5.82 5.06
CA LEU A 80 -7.07 -6.76 5.72
C LEU A 80 -6.37 -7.72 6.69
N ALA A 81 -5.04 -7.84 6.64
CA ALA A 81 -4.28 -8.71 7.54
C ALA A 81 -4.49 -8.36 9.01
N GLY A 82 -4.68 -7.08 9.36
CA GLY A 82 -5.00 -6.67 10.73
C GLY A 82 -6.27 -7.30 11.34
N LEU A 83 -7.09 -7.99 10.54
CA LEU A 83 -8.24 -8.77 11.01
C LEU A 83 -7.91 -10.24 11.32
N PHE A 84 -6.83 -10.78 10.76
CA PHE A 84 -6.52 -12.22 10.75
C PHE A 84 -5.09 -12.57 11.21
N THR A 85 -4.19 -11.59 11.32
CA THR A 85 -2.81 -11.81 11.78
C THR A 85 -2.72 -12.03 13.29
N PRO A 86 -1.65 -12.72 13.74
CA PRO A 86 -1.34 -12.83 15.17
C PRO A 86 -1.33 -11.46 15.88
N PRO A 87 -1.77 -11.39 17.15
CA PRO A 87 -1.85 -10.12 17.88
C PRO A 87 -0.52 -9.34 17.96
N GLN A 88 0.61 -10.00 17.77
CA GLN A 88 1.94 -9.39 17.82
C GLN A 88 2.36 -8.72 16.50
N ALA A 89 1.66 -8.95 15.39
CA ALA A 89 2.04 -8.42 14.09
C ALA A 89 1.77 -6.91 13.98
N PRO A 90 2.69 -6.12 13.41
CA PRO A 90 2.44 -4.72 13.10
C PRO A 90 1.44 -4.62 11.95
N THR A 91 0.26 -4.08 12.23
CA THR A 91 -0.79 -3.92 11.21
C THR A 91 -1.49 -2.58 11.35
N ILE A 92 -2.17 -2.16 10.29
CA ILE A 92 -3.26 -1.19 10.39
C ILE A 92 -4.33 -1.53 9.37
N ALA A 93 -5.56 -1.68 9.85
CA ALA A 93 -6.66 -2.15 9.04
C ALA A 93 -7.29 -1.03 8.22
N PHE A 94 -7.58 -1.33 6.95
CA PHE A 94 -8.45 -0.53 6.09
C PHE A 94 -9.47 -1.45 5.44
N THR A 95 -10.71 -1.00 5.30
CA THR A 95 -11.63 -1.53 4.29
C THR A 95 -11.31 -0.88 2.93
N ALA A 96 -11.81 -1.46 1.83
CA ALA A 96 -11.66 -0.85 0.50
C ALA A 96 -12.20 0.59 0.44
N ALA A 97 -13.31 0.88 1.14
CA ALA A 97 -13.88 2.22 1.22
C ALA A 97 -13.00 3.18 2.04
N GLN A 98 -12.43 2.72 3.16
CA GLN A 98 -11.48 3.51 3.94
C GLN A 98 -10.21 3.80 3.15
N GLN A 99 -9.67 2.82 2.42
CA GLN A 99 -8.50 3.03 1.56
C GLN A 99 -8.82 4.02 0.43
N ARG A 100 -9.98 3.90 -0.23
CA ARG A 100 -10.47 4.88 -1.22
C ARG A 100 -10.49 6.29 -0.65
N ASP A 101 -11.12 6.47 0.51
CA ASP A 101 -11.30 7.80 1.10
C ASP A 101 -9.98 8.40 1.57
N PHE A 102 -9.09 7.59 2.16
CA PHE A 102 -7.74 8.01 2.54
C PHE A 102 -6.91 8.44 1.32
N ILE A 103 -6.98 7.68 0.21
CA ILE A 103 -6.31 8.05 -1.04
C ILE A 103 -6.87 9.35 -1.60
N ALA A 104 -8.19 9.48 -1.69
CA ALA A 104 -8.86 10.63 -2.28
C ALA A 104 -8.66 11.93 -1.49
N GLN A 105 -8.71 11.86 -0.15
CA GLN A 105 -8.76 13.04 0.71
C GLN A 105 -7.40 13.42 1.31
N ASP A 106 -6.49 12.45 1.51
CA ASP A 106 -5.26 12.65 2.28
C ASP A 106 -4.01 12.27 1.49
N LEU A 107 -3.77 10.98 1.23
CA LEU A 107 -2.50 10.48 0.69
C LEU A 107 -2.24 10.93 -0.75
N GLY A 108 -3.23 10.83 -1.63
CA GLY A 108 -3.12 11.26 -3.01
C GLY A 108 -2.78 12.76 -3.12
N PRO A 109 -3.58 13.66 -2.50
CA PRO A 109 -3.27 15.08 -2.46
C PRO A 109 -1.93 15.42 -1.79
N ALA A 110 -1.53 14.69 -0.75
CA ALA A 110 -0.24 14.92 -0.09
C ALA A 110 0.93 14.57 -1.02
N LEU A 111 0.89 13.43 -1.70
CA LEU A 111 1.90 13.03 -2.68
C LEU A 111 1.97 14.03 -3.84
N ALA A 112 0.81 14.43 -4.40
CA ALA A 112 0.74 15.35 -5.54
C ALA A 112 1.28 16.76 -5.23
N ARG A 113 1.17 17.22 -3.97
CA ARG A 113 1.76 18.50 -3.54
C ARG A 113 3.24 18.40 -3.16
N SER A 114 3.73 17.20 -2.94
CA SER A 114 5.13 16.97 -2.57
C SER A 114 6.04 17.08 -3.81
N PRO A 115 7.35 17.32 -3.64
CA PRO A 115 8.29 17.32 -4.77
C PRO A 115 8.57 15.91 -5.32
N HIS A 116 8.05 14.86 -4.66
CA HIS A 116 8.32 13.46 -5.01
C HIS A 116 7.43 13.01 -6.17
N ARG A 117 8.04 12.43 -7.21
CA ARG A 117 7.31 11.81 -8.34
C ARG A 117 6.93 10.35 -8.08
N THR A 118 6.71 10.02 -6.81
CA THR A 118 6.44 8.66 -6.34
C THR A 118 5.03 8.22 -6.78
N ARG A 119 4.93 7.05 -7.39
CA ARG A 119 3.65 6.43 -7.77
C ARG A 119 2.94 5.83 -6.55
N LEU A 120 1.62 5.89 -6.51
CA LEU A 120 0.84 5.25 -5.46
C LEU A 120 0.22 3.94 -5.98
N LEU A 121 0.47 2.86 -5.26
CA LEU A 121 -0.15 1.55 -5.49
C LEU A 121 -1.21 1.30 -4.42
N MET A 122 -2.37 0.81 -4.83
CA MET A 122 -3.45 0.41 -3.92
C MET A 122 -3.43 -1.10 -3.66
N LEU A 123 -4.32 -1.57 -2.78
CA LEU A 123 -4.42 -2.95 -2.31
C LEU A 123 -3.20 -3.39 -1.47
N ASP A 124 -2.15 -3.90 -2.09
CA ASP A 124 -0.96 -4.52 -1.45
C ASP A 124 -1.35 -5.68 -0.52
N ASP A 125 -2.17 -6.58 -1.06
CA ASP A 125 -2.77 -7.71 -0.36
C ASP A 125 -3.13 -8.83 -1.35
N GLN A 126 -3.72 -9.92 -0.85
CA GLN A 126 -4.05 -11.12 -1.62
C GLN A 126 -4.97 -10.84 -2.81
N ARG A 127 -4.76 -11.56 -3.92
CA ARG A 127 -5.61 -11.44 -5.12
C ARG A 127 -7.07 -11.83 -4.93
N ILE A 128 -7.43 -12.50 -3.83
CA ILE A 128 -8.81 -12.83 -3.49
C ILE A 128 -9.71 -11.59 -3.33
N HIS A 129 -9.11 -10.44 -3.00
CA HIS A 129 -9.84 -9.18 -2.83
C HIS A 129 -10.16 -8.51 -4.17
N LEU A 130 -9.62 -9.01 -5.26
CA LEU A 130 -9.88 -8.55 -6.62
C LEU A 130 -11.02 -9.35 -7.27
N PRO A 131 -11.86 -8.71 -8.10
CA PRO A 131 -11.82 -7.31 -8.54
C PRO A 131 -12.57 -6.33 -7.62
N HIS A 132 -13.16 -6.79 -6.51
CA HIS A 132 -14.01 -5.96 -5.66
C HIS A 132 -13.29 -4.71 -5.15
N TRP A 133 -12.08 -4.87 -4.60
CA TRP A 133 -11.31 -3.77 -4.06
C TRP A 133 -10.97 -2.72 -5.13
N ALA A 134 -10.62 -3.17 -6.34
CA ALA A 134 -10.42 -2.31 -7.50
C ALA A 134 -11.68 -1.50 -7.84
N LYS A 135 -12.85 -2.14 -7.89
CA LYS A 135 -14.13 -1.46 -8.15
C LYS A 135 -14.43 -0.37 -7.12
N VAL A 136 -14.17 -0.63 -5.84
CA VAL A 136 -14.46 0.34 -4.76
C VAL A 136 -13.54 1.56 -4.84
N VAL A 137 -12.24 1.36 -5.07
CA VAL A 137 -11.27 2.46 -5.09
C VAL A 137 -11.27 3.18 -6.44
N LEU A 138 -11.12 2.45 -7.54
CA LEU A 138 -11.00 3.01 -8.89
C LEU A 138 -12.36 3.47 -9.46
N GLY A 139 -13.47 2.94 -8.96
CA GLY A 139 -14.81 3.45 -9.28
C GLY A 139 -15.06 4.88 -8.78
N ASN A 140 -14.17 5.43 -7.92
CA ASN A 140 -14.20 6.83 -7.51
C ASN A 140 -13.14 7.63 -8.27
N ALA A 141 -13.59 8.55 -9.14
CA ALA A 141 -12.70 9.35 -9.99
C ALA A 141 -11.70 10.25 -9.23
N THR A 142 -11.99 10.60 -7.97
CA THR A 142 -11.05 11.36 -7.13
C THR A 142 -9.94 10.48 -6.59
N ALA A 143 -10.23 9.24 -6.18
CA ALA A 143 -9.20 8.29 -5.78
C ALA A 143 -8.40 7.78 -7.00
N ALA A 144 -9.10 7.39 -8.06
CA ALA A 144 -8.53 6.77 -9.26
C ALA A 144 -7.39 7.59 -9.88
N ARG A 145 -7.53 8.92 -9.95
CA ARG A 145 -6.50 9.81 -10.54
C ARG A 145 -5.15 9.75 -9.82
N TYR A 146 -5.12 9.32 -8.57
CA TYR A 146 -3.89 9.23 -7.78
C TYR A 146 -3.28 7.82 -7.81
N VAL A 147 -4.03 6.81 -8.23
CA VAL A 147 -3.58 5.41 -8.22
C VAL A 147 -2.91 5.08 -9.54
N ALA A 148 -1.64 4.67 -9.51
CA ALA A 148 -0.92 4.24 -10.70
C ALA A 148 -1.18 2.76 -11.04
N GLY A 149 -1.37 1.92 -10.03
CA GLY A 149 -1.54 0.48 -10.20
C GLY A 149 -1.99 -0.21 -8.91
N LEU A 150 -2.17 -1.53 -8.98
CA LEU A 150 -2.56 -2.37 -7.87
C LEU A 150 -1.41 -3.30 -7.50
N ALA A 151 -1.06 -3.31 -6.22
CA ALA A 151 -0.10 -4.22 -5.63
C ALA A 151 -0.83 -5.48 -5.14
N VAL A 152 -0.25 -6.66 -5.40
CA VAL A 152 -0.89 -7.97 -5.17
C VAL A 152 0.08 -8.94 -4.49
N HIS A 153 -0.41 -9.69 -3.51
CA HIS A 153 0.34 -10.74 -2.83
C HIS A 153 -0.07 -12.14 -3.33
N TRP A 154 0.89 -13.07 -3.29
CA TRP A 154 0.78 -14.40 -3.91
C TRP A 154 0.27 -15.52 -2.98
N TYR A 155 0.14 -15.28 -1.68
CA TYR A 155 0.00 -16.37 -0.70
C TYR A 155 -1.21 -17.29 -0.90
N LEU A 156 -2.29 -16.79 -1.51
CA LEU A 156 -3.51 -17.57 -1.80
C LEU A 156 -3.60 -18.04 -3.27
N ASP A 157 -2.53 -17.92 -4.06
CA ASP A 157 -2.56 -18.21 -5.48
C ASP A 157 -2.95 -19.66 -5.80
N ALA A 158 -2.58 -20.61 -4.94
CA ALA A 158 -2.90 -22.03 -5.10
C ALA A 158 -4.42 -22.31 -5.11
N ILE A 159 -5.23 -21.43 -4.50
CA ILE A 159 -6.68 -21.63 -4.34
C ILE A 159 -7.53 -20.54 -5.01
N VAL A 160 -6.94 -19.39 -5.36
CA VAL A 160 -7.64 -18.31 -6.06
C VAL A 160 -7.18 -18.30 -7.51
N PRO A 161 -7.97 -18.67 -8.51
CA PRO A 161 -7.53 -18.59 -9.90
C PRO A 161 -7.28 -17.14 -10.39
N PRO A 162 -6.32 -16.91 -11.31
CA PRO A 162 -6.03 -15.57 -11.82
C PRO A 162 -7.14 -15.00 -12.72
N GLY A 163 -7.94 -15.86 -13.38
CA GLY A 163 -8.99 -15.42 -14.31
C GLY A 163 -10.10 -14.60 -13.65
N CYS A 164 -10.59 -15.04 -12.49
CA CYS A 164 -11.64 -14.32 -11.75
C CYS A 164 -11.12 -13.13 -10.92
N SER A 165 -9.80 -12.99 -10.78
CA SER A 165 -9.15 -11.96 -9.96
C SER A 165 -8.36 -10.97 -10.82
N LEU A 166 -7.15 -11.34 -11.25
CA LEU A 166 -6.24 -10.50 -12.03
C LEU A 166 -6.81 -10.13 -13.39
N GLU A 167 -7.26 -11.13 -14.16
CA GLU A 167 -7.76 -10.90 -15.52
C GLU A 167 -9.05 -10.08 -15.49
N ALA A 168 -9.99 -10.42 -14.60
CA ALA A 168 -11.20 -9.63 -14.38
C ALA A 168 -10.89 -8.18 -13.98
N THR A 169 -9.86 -7.94 -13.16
CA THR A 169 -9.44 -6.59 -12.76
C THR A 169 -8.85 -5.82 -13.93
N HIS A 170 -7.94 -6.43 -14.69
CA HIS A 170 -7.34 -5.78 -15.86
C HIS A 170 -8.38 -5.44 -16.92
N LYS A 171 -9.37 -6.31 -17.15
CA LYS A 171 -10.49 -6.04 -18.07
C LYS A 171 -11.33 -4.82 -17.66
N LEU A 172 -11.51 -4.60 -16.36
CA LEU A 172 -12.30 -3.49 -15.83
C LEU A 172 -11.51 -2.18 -15.77
N PHE A 173 -10.20 -2.27 -15.51
CA PHE A 173 -9.32 -1.12 -15.27
C PHE A 173 -7.98 -1.26 -16.03
N PRO A 174 -8.00 -1.27 -17.38
CA PRO A 174 -6.83 -1.60 -18.19
C PRO A 174 -5.69 -0.58 -18.08
N ASP A 175 -6.00 0.67 -17.72
CA ASP A 175 -5.03 1.76 -17.57
C ASP A 175 -4.24 1.71 -16.25
N HIS A 176 -4.60 0.80 -15.33
CA HIS A 176 -3.91 0.60 -14.06
C HIS A 176 -3.19 -0.76 -14.07
N PHE A 177 -1.86 -0.74 -13.95
CA PHE A 177 -1.08 -1.98 -13.99
C PHE A 177 -1.30 -2.82 -12.72
N LEU A 178 -1.10 -4.14 -12.86
CA LEU A 178 -1.03 -5.09 -11.75
C LEU A 178 0.43 -5.44 -11.48
N LEU A 179 0.85 -5.43 -10.22
CA LEU A 179 2.20 -5.80 -9.81
C LEU A 179 2.14 -6.75 -8.61
N TYR A 180 2.78 -7.92 -8.72
CA TYR A 180 3.06 -8.74 -7.55
C TYR A 180 4.17 -8.10 -6.71
N THR A 181 3.83 -7.69 -5.49
CA THR A 181 4.74 -6.97 -4.58
C THR A 181 5.32 -7.85 -3.48
N GLU A 182 4.65 -8.95 -3.14
CA GLU A 182 5.12 -9.91 -2.13
C GLU A 182 4.73 -11.35 -2.48
N ALA A 183 5.70 -12.26 -2.32
CA ALA A 183 5.50 -13.70 -2.43
C ALA A 183 6.51 -14.42 -1.52
N CYS A 184 6.06 -15.45 -0.81
CA CYS A 184 6.92 -16.30 0.01
C CYS A 184 6.38 -17.73 0.04
N THR A 185 7.28 -18.69 0.20
CA THR A 185 6.94 -20.10 0.47
C THR A 185 6.82 -20.33 1.98
N GLY A 186 5.94 -21.24 2.41
CA GLY A 186 5.78 -21.59 3.84
C GLY A 186 4.63 -20.89 4.56
N PHE A 187 3.81 -20.12 3.84
CA PHE A 187 2.53 -19.59 4.37
C PHE A 187 1.52 -20.71 4.65
N PHE A 188 1.39 -21.64 3.71
CA PHE A 188 0.70 -22.91 3.94
C PHE A 188 1.72 -23.95 4.43
N MET A 189 1.58 -24.38 5.68
CA MET A 189 2.23 -25.60 6.17
C MET A 189 1.35 -26.80 5.77
N PHE A 190 1.50 -27.27 4.55
CA PHE A 190 1.07 -28.62 4.15
C PHE A 190 2.31 -29.44 3.82
#